data_AF-A0A2W6FQI8-F1
#
_entry.id   AF-A0A2W6FQI8-F1
#
_cell.length_a   1.000
_cell.length_b   1.000
_cell.length_c   1.000
_cell.angle_alpha   90.00
_cell.angle_beta   90.00
_cell.angle_gamma   90.00
#
_symmetry.space_group_name_H-M   'P 1'
#
loop_
_entity.id
_entity.type
_entity.pdbx_description
1 polymer ?
#
loop_
_entity_poly.entity_id
_entity_poly.type
_entity_poly.pdbx_seq_one_letter_code
_entity_poly.pdbx_strand_id
1 'polypeptide(L)'
;MGGTPVPDDLPDVFGEFCSAGLWPGLGRKLAGQLAGAGITGPELVSADRLELIEGMSGERAEWLAAAFRDAQPCYETAQLLAACQVPARFAGPAVAMLGRTAQDQLRQDPWRLLVLPQIRPDQADWFARKLLREQASPQDPRRGRALVSYLLARAARDGHTAVPAGVIATALARFRVQDPAAAISAAVDEGGVLPFEADPGEEADPDEGELPDEEGLGDGEDG
;
A
#
# COMPACT_ATOMS: atom_id res chain seq x y z
N MET A 1 -11.75 -1.73 -44.89
CA MET A 1 -10.57 -1.22 -44.15
C MET A 1 -10.52 -1.97 -42.84
N GLY A 2 -9.51 -2.81 -42.66
CA GLY A 2 -9.43 -3.75 -41.55
C GLY A 2 -9.30 -3.02 -40.23
N GLY A 3 -10.18 -3.35 -39.28
CA GLY A 3 -9.96 -2.99 -37.89
C GLY A 3 -8.63 -3.61 -37.46
N THR A 4 -7.75 -2.78 -36.91
CA THR A 4 -6.56 -3.25 -36.21
C THR A 4 -7.03 -4.29 -35.19
N PRO A 5 -6.48 -5.52 -35.17
CA PRO A 5 -6.84 -6.48 -34.14
C PRO A 5 -6.45 -5.83 -32.81
N VAL A 6 -7.42 -5.64 -31.92
CA VAL A 6 -7.12 -5.36 -30.51
C VAL A 6 -6.36 -6.58 -30.02
N PRO A 7 -5.12 -6.45 -29.53
CA PRO A 7 -4.39 -7.60 -29.04
C PRO A 7 -5.16 -8.23 -27.88
N ASP A 8 -5.46 -9.53 -27.98
CA ASP A 8 -6.15 -10.37 -26.98
C ASP A 8 -5.42 -10.47 -25.61
N ASP A 9 -4.28 -9.78 -25.46
CA ASP A 9 -3.33 -9.90 -24.35
C ASP A 9 -3.31 -8.66 -23.43
N LEU A 10 -4.27 -7.73 -23.58
CA LEU A 10 -4.45 -6.69 -22.57
C LEU A 10 -5.12 -7.32 -21.33
N PRO A 11 -4.52 -7.17 -20.13
CA PRO A 11 -5.11 -7.72 -18.92
C PRO A 11 -6.54 -7.19 -18.76
N ASP A 12 -7.50 -8.08 -18.48
CA ASP A 12 -8.88 -7.72 -18.15
C ASP A 12 -8.91 -7.07 -16.75
N VAL A 13 -8.40 -5.84 -16.68
CA VAL A 13 -8.32 -5.08 -15.42
C VAL A 13 -9.72 -4.87 -14.84
N PHE A 14 -10.73 -4.71 -15.69
CA PHE A 14 -12.10 -4.51 -15.24
C PHE A 14 -12.68 -5.77 -14.58
N GLY A 15 -12.51 -6.93 -15.21
CA GLY A 15 -12.89 -8.22 -14.61
C GLY A 15 -12.07 -8.55 -13.36
N GLU A 16 -10.76 -8.30 -13.36
CA GLU A 16 -9.90 -8.46 -12.16
C GLU A 16 -10.34 -7.54 -11.02
N PHE A 17 -10.66 -6.28 -11.32
CA PHE A 17 -11.16 -5.32 -10.33
C PHE A 17 -12.49 -5.77 -9.71
N CYS A 18 -13.43 -6.21 -10.55
CA CYS A 18 -14.73 -6.72 -10.11
C CYS A 18 -14.59 -7.99 -9.28
N SER A 19 -13.77 -8.95 -9.73
CA SER A 19 -13.56 -10.23 -9.05
C SER A 19 -12.74 -10.10 -7.75
N ALA A 20 -11.86 -9.09 -7.67
CA ALA A 20 -11.13 -8.73 -6.45
C ALA A 20 -11.99 -8.03 -5.39
N GLY A 21 -13.28 -7.74 -5.68
CA GLY A 21 -14.20 -7.10 -4.74
C GLY A 21 -13.90 -5.63 -4.51
N LEU A 22 -13.25 -4.95 -5.48
CA LEU A 22 -12.87 -3.55 -5.37
C LEU A 22 -14.00 -2.58 -5.78
N TRP A 23 -15.11 -3.10 -6.31
CA TRP A 23 -16.37 -2.38 -6.52
C TRP A 23 -17.30 -2.64 -5.32
N PRO A 24 -17.56 -1.64 -4.45
CA PRO A 24 -18.43 -1.81 -3.28
C PRO A 24 -19.83 -2.29 -3.66
N GLY A 25 -20.31 -3.33 -2.96
CA GLY A 25 -21.63 -3.91 -3.18
C GLY A 25 -21.76 -4.86 -4.38
N LEU A 26 -20.72 -4.97 -5.22
CA LEU A 26 -20.68 -5.94 -6.29
C LEU A 26 -20.20 -7.31 -5.75
N GLY A 27 -21.14 -8.22 -5.54
CA GLY A 27 -20.80 -9.60 -5.16
C GLY A 27 -20.24 -10.41 -6.33
N ARG A 28 -19.46 -11.46 -6.04
CA ARG A 28 -18.86 -12.37 -7.05
C ARG A 28 -19.86 -12.93 -8.06
N LYS A 29 -21.05 -13.32 -7.62
CA LYS A 29 -22.12 -13.82 -8.52
C LYS A 29 -22.53 -12.75 -9.53
N LEU A 30 -22.75 -11.53 -9.06
CA LEU A 30 -23.18 -10.41 -9.89
C LEU A 30 -22.06 -9.96 -10.83
N ALA A 31 -20.81 -9.94 -10.36
CA ALA A 31 -19.64 -9.68 -11.21
C ALA A 31 -19.58 -10.63 -12.41
N GLY A 32 -19.90 -11.91 -12.21
CA GLY A 32 -19.96 -12.91 -13.29
C GLY A 32 -21.11 -12.71 -14.29
N GLN A 33 -22.08 -11.83 -14.00
CA GLN A 33 -23.22 -11.53 -14.88
C GLN A 33 -23.01 -10.24 -15.70
N LEU A 34 -22.04 -9.39 -15.35
CA LEU A 34 -21.80 -8.09 -15.98
C LEU A 34 -21.59 -8.19 -17.50
N ALA A 35 -20.75 -9.14 -17.94
CA ALA A 35 -20.48 -9.35 -19.36
C ALA A 35 -21.75 -9.73 -20.16
N GLY A 36 -22.66 -10.51 -19.56
CA GLY A 36 -23.94 -10.86 -20.17
C GLY A 36 -24.88 -9.67 -20.36
N ALA A 37 -24.75 -8.63 -19.52
CA ALA A 37 -25.43 -7.35 -19.66
C ALA A 37 -24.69 -6.34 -20.55
N GLY A 38 -23.62 -6.78 -21.23
CA GLY A 38 -22.79 -5.90 -22.07
C GLY A 38 -21.91 -4.92 -21.29
N ILE A 39 -21.69 -5.16 -19.99
CA ILE A 39 -20.79 -4.36 -19.15
C ILE A 39 -19.43 -5.06 -19.12
N THR A 40 -18.59 -4.78 -20.11
CA THR A 40 -17.23 -5.34 -20.23
C THR A 40 -16.12 -4.33 -19.88
N GLY A 41 -16.49 -3.11 -19.50
CA GLY A 41 -15.55 -2.03 -19.23
C GLY A 41 -16.15 -0.94 -18.33
N PRO A 42 -15.29 -0.11 -17.71
CA PRO A 42 -15.69 0.95 -16.79
C PRO A 42 -16.63 1.98 -17.42
N GLU A 43 -16.41 2.33 -18.69
CA GLU A 43 -17.23 3.27 -19.47
C GLU A 43 -18.64 2.74 -19.74
N LEU A 44 -18.85 1.44 -19.55
CA LEU A 44 -20.12 0.80 -19.78
C LEU A 44 -20.99 0.69 -18.52
N VAL A 45 -20.46 1.07 -17.35
CA VAL A 45 -21.19 1.01 -16.08
C VAL A 45 -22.23 2.13 -16.00
N SER A 46 -23.49 1.77 -16.19
CA SER A 46 -24.66 2.64 -16.01
C SER A 46 -25.81 1.89 -15.33
N ALA A 47 -26.74 2.62 -14.72
CA ALA A 47 -27.94 2.04 -14.13
C ALA A 47 -28.75 1.26 -15.18
N ASP A 48 -29.01 1.86 -16.34
CA ASP A 48 -29.74 1.23 -17.45
C ASP A 48 -29.15 -0.11 -17.88
N ARG A 49 -27.81 -0.23 -17.94
CA ARG A 49 -27.18 -1.52 -18.29
C ARG A 49 -27.22 -2.51 -17.14
N LEU A 50 -27.08 -2.05 -15.90
CA LEU A 50 -27.17 -2.91 -14.72
C LEU A 50 -28.58 -3.50 -14.57
N GLU A 51 -29.64 -2.76 -14.94
CA GLU A 51 -31.03 -3.24 -14.97
C GLU A 51 -31.27 -4.39 -15.96
N LEU A 52 -30.40 -4.57 -16.97
CA LEU A 52 -30.47 -5.72 -17.89
C LEU A 52 -30.10 -7.05 -17.21
N ILE A 53 -29.52 -7.01 -16.00
CA ILE A 53 -29.20 -8.20 -15.23
C ILE A 53 -30.47 -8.73 -14.55
N GLU A 54 -30.76 -10.02 -14.74
CA GLU A 54 -31.93 -10.68 -14.17
C GLU A 54 -32.05 -10.45 -12.64
N GLY A 55 -33.20 -9.91 -12.22
CA GLY A 55 -33.50 -9.65 -10.80
C GLY A 55 -32.91 -8.35 -10.24
N MET A 56 -32.35 -7.47 -11.08
CA MET A 56 -31.89 -6.14 -10.66
C MET A 56 -33.05 -5.15 -10.54
N SER A 57 -33.20 -4.50 -9.38
CA SER A 57 -34.10 -3.34 -9.24
C SER A 57 -33.40 -2.05 -9.66
N GLY A 58 -34.16 -1.07 -10.15
CA GLY A 58 -33.60 0.23 -10.57
C GLY A 58 -32.89 0.97 -9.44
N GLU A 59 -33.46 0.98 -8.23
CA GLU A 59 -32.80 1.57 -7.04
C GLU A 59 -31.42 0.94 -6.76
N ARG A 60 -31.31 -0.39 -6.87
CA ARG A 60 -30.05 -1.10 -6.68
C ARG A 60 -29.06 -0.83 -7.82
N ALA A 61 -29.55 -0.73 -9.05
CA ALA A 61 -28.73 -0.41 -10.22
C ALA A 61 -28.14 1.00 -10.12
N GLU A 62 -28.95 1.99 -9.74
CA GLU A 62 -28.51 3.36 -9.49
C GLU A 62 -27.46 3.43 -8.38
N TRP A 63 -27.72 2.75 -7.26
CA TRP A 63 -26.78 2.69 -6.14
C TRP A 63 -25.45 2.05 -6.55
N LEU A 64 -25.47 0.92 -7.28
CA LEU A 64 -24.25 0.26 -7.76
C LEU A 64 -23.46 1.15 -8.74
N ALA A 65 -24.15 1.86 -9.64
CA ALA A 65 -23.51 2.81 -10.54
C ALA A 65 -22.87 3.98 -9.78
N ALA A 66 -23.52 4.48 -8.71
CA ALA A 66 -22.93 5.48 -7.83
C ALA A 66 -21.71 4.92 -7.06
N ALA A 67 -21.81 3.72 -6.50
CA ALA A 67 -20.71 3.05 -5.82
C ALA A 67 -19.50 2.83 -6.75
N PHE A 68 -19.73 2.56 -8.04
CA PHE A 68 -18.66 2.47 -9.03
C PHE A 68 -17.96 3.81 -9.26
N ARG A 69 -18.72 4.91 -9.35
CA ARG A 69 -18.15 6.26 -9.44
C ARG A 69 -17.28 6.60 -8.23
N ASP A 70 -17.73 6.22 -7.03
CA ASP A 70 -16.93 6.39 -5.82
C ASP A 70 -15.67 5.52 -5.80
N ALA A 71 -15.70 4.37 -6.47
CA ALA A 71 -14.57 3.45 -6.61
C ALA A 71 -13.60 3.81 -7.75
N GLN A 72 -13.83 4.89 -8.51
CA GLN A 72 -12.97 5.32 -9.62
C GLN A 72 -11.49 5.44 -9.23
N PRO A 73 -11.12 6.09 -8.10
CA PRO A 73 -9.72 6.13 -7.66
C PRO A 73 -9.07 4.75 -7.51
N CYS A 74 -9.84 3.77 -7.04
CA CYS A 74 -9.38 2.39 -6.88
C CYS A 74 -9.21 1.73 -8.24
N TYR A 75 -10.15 1.94 -9.16
CA TYR A 75 -10.06 1.41 -10.52
C TYR A 75 -8.88 1.98 -11.31
N GLU A 76 -8.68 3.31 -11.28
CA GLU A 76 -7.56 4.00 -11.91
C GLU A 76 -6.20 3.53 -11.38
N THR A 77 -6.13 3.29 -10.07
CA THR A 77 -4.95 2.72 -9.41
C THR A 77 -4.75 1.26 -9.84
N ALA A 78 -5.81 0.45 -9.91
CA ALA A 78 -5.74 -0.93 -10.39
C ALA A 78 -5.22 -1.01 -11.83
N GLN A 79 -5.64 -0.09 -12.72
CA GLN A 79 -5.12 0.01 -14.08
C GLN A 79 -3.62 0.30 -14.11
N LEU A 80 -3.14 1.25 -13.30
CA LEU A 80 -1.71 1.55 -13.21
C LEU A 80 -0.90 0.34 -12.72
N LEU A 81 -1.39 -0.33 -11.68
CA LEU A 81 -0.74 -1.51 -11.11
C LEU A 81 -0.70 -2.65 -12.13
N ALA A 82 -1.82 -2.97 -12.78
CA ALA A 82 -1.92 -4.03 -13.77
C ALA A 82 -1.07 -3.75 -15.02
N ALA A 83 -1.02 -2.50 -15.50
CA ALA A 83 -0.14 -2.09 -16.59
C ALA A 83 1.34 -2.30 -16.25
N CYS A 84 1.68 -2.20 -14.97
CA CYS A 84 2.99 -2.52 -14.45
C CYS A 84 3.09 -3.96 -13.97
N GLN A 85 2.13 -4.87 -14.24
CA GLN A 85 2.02 -6.26 -13.76
C GLN A 85 2.11 -6.46 -12.22
N VAL A 86 1.69 -5.46 -11.45
CA VAL A 86 1.37 -5.57 -10.02
C VAL A 86 -0.10 -5.99 -9.88
N PRO A 87 -0.44 -6.97 -9.02
CA PRO A 87 -1.82 -7.41 -8.85
C PRO A 87 -2.81 -6.30 -8.47
N ALA A 88 -3.94 -6.20 -9.18
CA ALA A 88 -4.97 -5.18 -8.98
C ALA A 88 -5.51 -5.10 -7.55
N ARG A 89 -5.50 -6.20 -6.80
CA ARG A 89 -5.94 -6.26 -5.38
C ARG A 89 -5.22 -5.27 -4.45
N PHE A 90 -4.04 -4.77 -4.82
CA PHE A 90 -3.32 -3.77 -4.04
C PHE A 90 -3.88 -2.34 -4.23
N ALA A 91 -4.77 -2.11 -5.18
CA ALA A 91 -5.34 -0.80 -5.44
C ALA A 91 -6.20 -0.26 -4.28
N GLY A 92 -7.04 -1.13 -3.68
CA GLY A 92 -7.84 -0.75 -2.51
C GLY A 92 -6.97 -0.30 -1.33
N PRO A 93 -6.00 -1.12 -0.88
CA PRO A 93 -5.01 -0.71 0.13
C PRO A 93 -4.23 0.55 -0.26
N ALA A 94 -3.82 0.70 -1.52
CA ALA A 94 -3.09 1.89 -1.97
C ALA A 94 -3.93 3.16 -1.84
N VAL A 95 -5.20 3.14 -2.26
CA VAL A 95 -6.13 4.26 -2.10
C VAL A 95 -6.45 4.53 -0.64
N ALA A 96 -6.52 3.50 0.21
CA ALA A 96 -6.73 3.69 1.65
C ALA A 96 -5.56 4.44 2.32
N MET A 97 -4.32 4.18 1.89
CA MET A 97 -3.12 4.80 2.47
C MET A 97 -2.73 6.13 1.82
N LEU A 98 -2.89 6.26 0.49
CA LEU A 98 -2.48 7.42 -0.30
C LEU A 98 -3.64 8.38 -0.62
N GLY A 99 -4.88 7.97 -0.35
CA GLY A 99 -6.08 8.73 -0.66
C GLY A 99 -6.54 8.61 -2.12
N ARG A 100 -7.51 9.46 -2.50
CA ARG A 100 -8.14 9.42 -3.83
C ARG A 100 -7.20 9.71 -4.99
N THR A 101 -6.04 10.34 -4.76
CA THR A 101 -5.03 10.63 -5.80
C THR A 101 -3.90 9.60 -5.84
N ALA A 102 -4.13 8.39 -5.31
CA ALA A 102 -3.11 7.34 -5.24
C ALA A 102 -2.44 7.04 -6.60
N GLN A 103 -3.22 6.98 -7.68
CA GLN A 103 -2.68 6.75 -9.02
C GLN A 103 -1.66 7.83 -9.41
N ASP A 104 -2.01 9.10 -9.26
CA ASP A 104 -1.13 10.23 -9.61
C ASP A 104 0.12 10.26 -8.73
N GLN A 105 -0.03 10.00 -7.43
CA GLN A 105 1.10 9.93 -6.52
C GLN A 105 2.05 8.80 -6.89
N LEU A 106 1.54 7.63 -7.26
CA LEU A 106 2.35 6.49 -7.71
C LEU A 106 3.00 6.75 -9.08
N ARG A 107 2.37 7.55 -9.95
CA ARG A 107 2.98 8.00 -11.22
C ARG A 107 4.17 8.93 -10.97
N GLN A 108 4.04 9.82 -10.00
CA GLN A 108 5.06 10.79 -9.63
C GLN A 108 6.21 10.15 -8.83
N ASP A 109 5.87 9.24 -7.92
CA ASP A 109 6.81 8.49 -7.10
C ASP A 109 6.37 7.02 -6.97
N PRO A 110 6.93 6.12 -7.79
CA PRO A 110 6.54 4.72 -7.75
C PRO A 110 6.93 4.00 -6.44
N TRP A 111 7.91 4.50 -5.69
CA TRP A 111 8.33 3.87 -4.44
C TRP A 111 7.39 4.16 -3.29
N ARG A 112 6.44 5.10 -3.43
CA ARG A 112 5.30 5.27 -2.50
C ARG A 112 4.49 3.99 -2.31
N LEU A 113 4.57 3.03 -3.25
CA LEU A 113 3.95 1.72 -3.11
C LEU A 113 4.43 0.96 -1.84
N LEU A 114 5.61 1.30 -1.30
CA LEU A 114 6.14 0.73 -0.05
C LEU A 114 5.36 1.15 1.21
N VAL A 115 4.41 2.07 1.10
CA VAL A 115 3.44 2.33 2.19
C VAL A 115 2.61 1.09 2.52
N LEU A 116 2.47 0.16 1.57
CA LEU A 116 1.78 -1.10 1.76
C LEU A 116 2.71 -2.12 2.44
N PRO A 117 2.38 -2.62 3.64
CA PRO A 117 3.29 -3.48 4.40
C PRO A 117 3.53 -4.85 3.73
N GLN A 118 2.64 -5.28 2.83
CA GLN A 118 2.80 -6.52 2.07
C GLN A 118 3.78 -6.38 0.89
N ILE A 119 4.11 -5.15 0.47
CA ILE A 119 5.00 -4.88 -0.66
C ILE A 119 6.45 -4.82 -0.17
N ARG A 120 7.31 -5.59 -0.82
CA ARG A 120 8.74 -5.63 -0.53
C ARG A 120 9.52 -4.62 -1.38
N PRO A 121 10.70 -4.15 -0.93
CA PRO A 121 11.58 -3.27 -1.71
C PRO A 121 11.87 -3.75 -3.13
N ASP A 122 12.11 -5.04 -3.32
CA ASP A 122 12.37 -5.63 -4.64
C ASP A 122 11.16 -5.55 -5.58
N GLN A 123 9.95 -5.67 -5.04
CA GLN A 123 8.70 -5.51 -5.78
C GLN A 123 8.42 -4.04 -6.13
N ALA A 124 8.68 -3.11 -5.21
CA ALA A 124 8.58 -1.68 -5.48
C ALA A 124 9.61 -1.23 -6.53
N ASP A 125 10.85 -1.72 -6.44
CA ASP A 125 11.88 -1.48 -7.45
C ASP A 125 11.47 -2.03 -8.82
N TRP A 126 10.78 -3.16 -8.85
CA TRP A 126 10.25 -3.71 -10.08
C TRP A 126 9.12 -2.86 -10.66
N PHE A 127 8.18 -2.38 -9.83
CA PHE A 127 7.12 -1.46 -10.24
C PHE A 127 7.71 -0.17 -10.82
N ALA A 128 8.70 0.42 -10.14
CA ALA A 128 9.42 1.60 -10.62
C ALA A 128 10.09 1.36 -11.98
N ARG A 129 10.77 0.22 -12.17
CA ARG A 129 11.36 -0.13 -13.47
C ARG A 129 10.33 -0.31 -14.59
N LYS A 130 9.15 -0.87 -14.28
CA LYS A 130 8.07 -1.01 -15.27
C LYS A 130 7.48 0.34 -15.67
N LEU A 131 7.33 1.24 -14.70
CA LEU A 131 6.73 2.54 -14.89
C LEU A 131 7.68 3.56 -15.54
N LEU A 132 8.88 3.71 -14.97
CA LEU A 132 9.87 4.74 -15.36
C LEU A 132 10.88 4.23 -16.41
N ARG A 133 10.93 2.93 -16.66
CA ARG A 133 11.87 2.28 -17.59
C ARG A 133 13.32 2.64 -17.25
N GLU A 134 14.06 3.21 -18.19
CA GLU A 134 15.47 3.58 -18.06
C GLU A 134 15.71 4.68 -17.01
N GLN A 135 14.67 5.41 -16.60
CA GLN A 135 14.76 6.46 -15.58
C GLN A 135 14.73 5.89 -14.15
N ALA A 136 14.43 4.60 -13.98
CA ALA A 136 14.45 3.94 -12.67
C ALA A 136 15.89 3.63 -12.22
N SER A 137 16.54 4.60 -11.58
CA SER A 137 17.87 4.43 -11.02
C SER A 137 17.85 3.76 -9.63
N PRO A 138 18.77 2.82 -9.33
CA PRO A 138 18.96 2.31 -7.97
C PRO A 138 19.33 3.38 -6.93
N GLN A 139 19.84 4.53 -7.40
CA GLN A 139 20.23 5.68 -6.58
C GLN A 139 19.20 6.82 -6.66
N ASP A 140 17.99 6.55 -7.14
CA ASP A 140 16.93 7.57 -7.17
C ASP A 140 16.63 8.06 -5.73
N PRO A 141 16.64 9.38 -5.48
CA PRO A 141 16.34 9.91 -4.15
C PRO A 141 14.97 9.46 -3.60
N ARG A 142 13.97 9.29 -4.48
CA ARG A 142 12.64 8.80 -4.09
C ARG A 142 12.69 7.39 -3.50
N ARG A 143 13.50 6.51 -4.10
CA ARG A 143 13.78 5.16 -3.59
C ARG A 143 14.39 5.22 -2.19
N GLY A 144 15.41 6.06 -2.01
CA GLY A 144 16.09 6.24 -0.73
C GLY A 144 15.11 6.61 0.38
N ARG A 145 14.30 7.65 0.16
CA ARG A 145 13.30 8.11 1.14
C ARG A 145 12.26 7.04 1.47
N ALA A 146 11.70 6.38 0.45
CA ALA A 146 10.72 5.33 0.67
C ALA A 146 11.28 4.13 1.45
N LEU A 147 12.57 3.79 1.27
CA LEU A 147 13.24 2.76 2.05
C LEU A 147 13.39 3.16 3.54
N VAL A 148 13.63 4.43 3.83
CA VAL A 148 13.67 4.93 5.23
C VAL A 148 12.32 4.69 5.89
N SER A 149 11.23 5.17 5.28
CA SER A 149 9.87 4.97 5.82
C SER A 149 9.50 3.49 5.93
N TYR A 150 9.88 2.67 4.95
CA TYR A 150 9.69 1.21 4.99
C TYR A 150 10.39 0.56 6.20
N LEU A 151 11.65 0.93 6.45
CA LEU A 151 12.44 0.39 7.57
C LEU A 151 11.86 0.81 8.92
N LEU A 152 11.45 2.07 9.05
CA LEU A 152 10.81 2.58 10.27
C LEU A 152 9.45 1.93 10.52
N ALA A 153 8.61 1.81 9.48
CA ALA A 153 7.32 1.11 9.58
C ALA A 153 7.48 -0.37 9.96
N ARG A 154 8.62 -0.99 9.59
CA ARG A 154 8.96 -2.34 10.06
C ARG A 154 9.36 -2.35 11.51
N ALA A 155 10.27 -1.47 11.93
CA ALA A 155 10.68 -1.36 13.32
C ALA A 155 9.49 -1.07 14.25
N ALA A 156 8.55 -0.24 13.83
CA ALA A 156 7.32 0.04 14.58
C ALA A 156 6.46 -1.21 14.81
N ARG A 157 6.40 -2.13 13.83
CA ARG A 157 5.71 -3.42 14.00
C ARG A 157 6.42 -4.35 14.98
N ASP A 158 7.73 -4.17 15.15
CA ASP A 158 8.55 -4.90 16.12
C ASP A 158 8.55 -4.20 17.50
N GLY A 159 7.74 -3.14 17.69
CA GLY A 159 7.56 -2.45 18.98
C GLY A 159 8.45 -1.22 19.19
N HIS A 160 9.29 -0.86 18.21
CA HIS A 160 10.14 0.33 18.31
C HIS A 160 9.33 1.62 18.12
N THR A 161 9.48 2.57 19.03
CA THR A 161 8.90 3.93 18.92
C THR A 161 9.84 4.91 18.22
N ALA A 162 11.15 4.69 18.34
CA ALA A 162 12.20 5.41 17.63
C ALA A 162 13.33 4.46 17.23
N VAL A 163 14.10 4.82 16.20
CA VAL A 163 15.25 4.02 15.72
C VAL A 163 16.45 4.95 15.50
N PRO A 164 17.64 4.62 16.03
CA PRO A 164 18.84 5.43 15.78
C PRO A 164 19.16 5.56 14.30
N ALA A 165 19.53 6.76 13.85
CA ALA A 165 19.84 7.04 12.45
C ALA A 165 20.96 6.13 11.89
N GLY A 166 21.96 5.77 12.71
CA GLY A 166 23.03 4.84 12.32
C GLY A 166 22.54 3.41 12.03
N VAL A 167 21.49 2.95 12.72
CA VAL A 167 20.87 1.64 12.47
C VAL A 167 20.14 1.67 11.12
N ILE A 168 19.39 2.73 10.85
CA ILE A 168 18.73 2.94 9.55
C ILE A 168 19.77 3.04 8.42
N ALA A 169 20.84 3.81 8.61
CA ALA A 169 21.91 3.97 7.63
C ALA A 169 22.57 2.63 7.27
N THR A 170 22.86 1.80 8.29
CA THR A 170 23.40 0.45 8.10
C THR A 170 22.43 -0.46 7.34
N ALA A 171 21.13 -0.37 7.63
CA ALA A 171 20.11 -1.13 6.92
C ALA A 171 19.96 -0.68 5.45
N LEU A 172 20.01 0.61 5.16
CA LEU A 172 19.96 1.18 3.81
C LEU A 172 21.14 0.71 2.94
N ALA A 173 22.34 0.56 3.51
CA ALA A 173 23.49 0.03 2.80
C ALA A 173 23.23 -1.39 2.24
N ARG A 174 22.42 -2.21 2.92
CA ARG A 174 22.02 -3.54 2.42
C ARG A 174 21.12 -3.46 1.18
N PHE A 175 20.45 -2.33 0.96
CA PHE A 175 19.70 -2.02 -0.25
C PHE A 175 20.52 -1.28 -1.32
N ARG A 176 21.85 -1.22 -1.15
CA ARG A 176 22.82 -0.59 -2.06
C ARG A 176 22.60 0.91 -2.26
N VAL A 177 22.07 1.60 -1.25
CA VAL A 177 22.05 3.06 -1.21
C VAL A 177 23.46 3.56 -0.96
N GLN A 178 24.01 4.37 -1.88
CA GLN A 178 25.39 4.85 -1.78
C GLN A 178 25.59 5.89 -0.68
N ASP A 179 24.60 6.75 -0.48
CA ASP A 179 24.60 7.77 0.57
C ASP A 179 23.38 7.61 1.49
N PRO A 180 23.47 6.75 2.53
CA PRO A 180 22.38 6.55 3.47
C PRO A 180 22.02 7.81 4.27
N ALA A 181 23.00 8.66 4.57
CA ALA A 181 22.77 9.87 5.35
C ALA A 181 21.92 10.88 4.57
N ALA A 182 22.25 11.08 3.29
CA ALA A 182 21.43 11.92 2.40
C ALA A 182 20.01 11.37 2.23
N ALA A 183 19.84 10.04 2.15
CA ALA A 183 18.51 9.42 2.06
C ALA A 183 17.67 9.67 3.33
N ILE A 184 18.29 9.60 4.52
CA ILE A 184 17.63 9.92 5.79
C ILE A 184 17.26 11.40 5.86
N SER A 185 18.19 12.30 5.53
CA SER A 185 17.92 13.75 5.50
C SER A 185 16.75 14.06 4.57
N ALA A 186 16.77 13.51 3.35
CA ALA A 186 15.71 13.74 2.38
C ALA A 186 14.35 13.22 2.86
N ALA A 187 14.30 12.11 3.61
CA ALA A 187 13.07 11.56 4.17
C ALA A 187 12.49 12.46 5.28
N VAL A 188 13.38 13.08 6.08
CA VAL A 188 13.00 14.10 7.07
C VAL A 188 12.49 15.36 6.38
N ASP A 189 13.18 15.84 5.35
CA ASP A 189 12.79 17.05 4.61
C ASP A 189 11.43 16.90 3.90
N GLU A 190 11.09 15.68 3.43
CA GLU A 190 9.77 15.36 2.87
C GLU A 190 8.66 15.33 3.94
N GLY A 191 9.01 15.26 5.22
CA GLY A 191 8.07 15.20 6.34
C GLY A 191 7.45 13.82 6.58
N GLY A 192 7.92 12.79 5.89
CA GLY A 192 7.48 11.39 6.08
C GLY A 192 8.10 10.71 7.30
N VAL A 193 9.12 11.34 7.90
CA VAL A 193 9.84 10.89 9.09
C VAL A 193 10.14 12.12 9.94
N LEU A 194 10.09 11.98 11.26
CA LEU A 194 10.42 13.06 12.18
C LEU A 194 11.70 12.73 12.95
N PRO A 195 12.65 13.68 13.09
CA PRO A 195 13.77 13.51 14.00
C PRO A 195 13.25 13.48 15.44
N PHE A 196 13.89 12.66 16.27
CA PHE A 196 13.61 12.56 17.69
C PHE A 196 14.93 12.60 18.44
N GLU A 197 15.02 13.48 19.42
CA GLU A 197 16.12 13.55 20.39
C GLU A 197 15.62 12.94 21.70
N ALA A 198 16.27 11.87 22.14
CA ALA A 198 15.96 11.27 23.44
C ALA A 198 16.48 12.19 24.56
N ASP A 199 15.69 12.36 25.62
CA ASP A 199 16.17 13.03 26.83
C ASP A 199 17.25 12.14 27.47
N PRO A 200 18.46 12.64 27.72
CA PRO A 200 19.53 11.86 28.35
C PRO A 200 19.19 11.28 29.74
N GLY A 201 18.04 11.65 30.33
CA GLY A 201 17.54 11.08 31.59
C GLY A 201 16.67 9.81 31.49
N GLU A 202 16.28 9.37 30.30
CA GLU A 202 15.44 8.18 30.06
C GLU A 202 16.22 7.03 29.40
N GLU A 203 17.38 6.65 29.97
CA GLU A 203 17.89 5.31 29.71
C GLU A 203 16.97 4.32 30.45
N ALA A 204 16.34 3.40 29.71
CA ALA A 204 15.52 2.35 30.31
C ALA A 204 16.36 1.58 31.31
N ASP A 205 16.01 1.70 32.59
CA ASP A 205 16.68 1.02 33.69
C ASP A 205 16.51 -0.50 33.46
N PRO A 206 17.59 -1.29 33.31
CA PRO A 206 17.49 -2.73 33.08
C PRO A 206 16.85 -3.49 34.25
N ASP A 207 16.58 -2.82 35.37
CA ASP A 207 16.22 -3.40 36.67
C ASP A 207 14.71 -3.43 36.96
N GLU A 208 13.84 -2.83 36.14
CA GLU A 208 12.37 -2.85 36.36
C GLU A 208 11.69 -4.20 36.01
N GLY A 209 12.44 -5.30 36.04
CA GLY A 209 11.98 -6.67 35.77
C GLY A 209 11.81 -7.56 36.99
N GLU A 210 12.23 -7.14 38.18
CA GLU A 210 12.02 -7.93 39.41
C GLU A 210 10.70 -7.56 40.08
N LEU A 211 9.70 -8.42 39.88
CA LEU A 211 8.57 -8.51 40.80
C LEU A 211 9.12 -8.69 42.22
N PRO A 212 8.64 -7.94 43.23
CA PRO A 212 9.14 -8.10 44.58
C PRO A 212 8.80 -9.51 45.07
N ASP A 213 9.83 -10.27 45.46
CA ASP A 213 9.68 -11.49 46.23
C ASP A 213 8.99 -11.11 47.56
N GLU A 214 7.73 -11.52 47.71
CA GLU A 214 7.05 -11.53 49.00
C GLU A 214 7.73 -12.58 49.91
N GLU A 215 8.76 -12.20 50.66
CA GLU A 215 9.17 -12.99 51.83
C GLU A 215 9.34 -12.12 53.07
N GLY A 216 8.52 -12.41 54.09
CA GLY A 216 8.62 -11.79 55.40
C GLY A 216 7.52 -12.14 56.40
N LEU A 217 7.01 -13.38 56.42
CA LEU A 217 6.18 -13.86 57.54
C LEU A 217 6.90 -14.98 58.28
N GLY A 218 7.56 -14.56 59.36
CA GLY A 218 7.70 -15.35 60.58
C GLY A 218 9.06 -15.98 60.81
N ASP A 219 9.93 -15.25 61.51
CA ASP A 219 10.76 -15.90 62.51
C ASP A 219 10.60 -15.16 63.85
N GLY A 220 10.09 -15.88 64.83
CA GLY A 220 9.89 -15.44 66.21
C GLY A 220 10.51 -16.51 67.09
N GLU A 221 11.64 -16.13 67.68
CA GLU A 221 12.65 -16.92 68.38
C GLU A 221 12.15 -17.82 69.53
N ASP A 222 13.03 -18.79 69.84
CA ASP A 222 13.03 -19.81 70.89
C ASP A 222 12.65 -19.35 72.31
N GLY A 223 12.01 -20.27 73.04
CA GLY A 223 11.78 -20.24 74.49
C GLY A 223 10.99 -21.44 75.01
#